data_AF-A0A2S7SVG6-F1
#
_entry.id   AF-A0A2S7SVG6-F1
#
_cell.length_a   1.000
_cell.length_b   1.000
_cell.length_c   1.000
_cell.angle_alpha   90.00
_cell.angle_beta   90.00
_cell.angle_gamma   90.00
#
_symmetry.space_group_name_H-M   'P 1'
#
loop_
_entity.id
_entity.type
_entity.pdbx_description
1 polymer ?
#
loop_
_entity_poly.entity_id
_entity_poly.type
_entity_poly.pdbx_seq_one_letter_code
_entity_poly.pdbx_strand_id
1 'polypeptide(L)'
;MFSALESRSLNDLAVTNLLLDCHETLLINNEDDSKRIKIFSVSSCITRAYAIYENFITTAISDYLDTLSECVLFSDLDAAFITEYRLGISNILSRIDQERYGHLTHENIIKWYYEAHTGVHPYKFVTDALTRHEQNFRINVLISGFNRIQLKNLQSWLTNHPEINKLYPEEGNRVFQLLESEVNEFVQLRNDASHGTMDSIIGRDSLNRSCDLIKAIIIAVGSFLTKNKLEHQEKVGKVGCIGFVSESFTRNGAFVAKIKAGTELYLNQELFFLDNKNCFVQTISTLRVNNIDTNPVNANADEFEVGIKCPNLVAINTKLYVKQLK
;
A
#
# COMPACT_ATOMS: atom_id res chain seq x y z
N MET A 1 -5.41 2.78 8.87
CA MET A 1 -4.05 3.36 8.91
C MET A 1 -3.43 3.41 7.52
N PHE A 2 -3.42 2.31 6.75
CA PHE A 2 -2.97 2.34 5.34
C PHE A 2 -3.63 3.40 4.47
N SER A 3 -4.95 3.57 4.53
CA SER A 3 -5.65 4.61 3.78
C SER A 3 -5.10 6.02 4.05
N ALA A 4 -4.74 6.33 5.30
CA ALA A 4 -4.16 7.62 5.67
C ALA A 4 -2.70 7.75 5.21
N LEU A 5 -1.89 6.71 5.35
CA LEU A 5 -0.50 6.69 4.87
C LEU A 5 -0.44 6.79 3.33
N GLU A 6 -1.30 6.05 2.64
CA GLU A 6 -1.49 6.11 1.19
C GLU A 6 -1.91 7.51 0.78
N SER A 7 -3.00 8.05 1.37
CA SER A 7 -3.48 9.40 1.06
C SER A 7 -2.40 10.46 1.27
N ARG A 8 -1.65 10.38 2.38
CA ARG A 8 -0.52 11.28 2.64
C ARG A 8 0.56 11.16 1.57
N SER A 9 0.96 9.94 1.22
CA SER A 9 2.00 9.69 0.22
C SER A 9 1.57 10.19 -1.17
N LEU A 10 0.31 9.98 -1.53
CA LEU A 10 -0.28 10.48 -2.78
C LEU A 10 -0.37 12.01 -2.80
N ASN A 11 -0.70 12.65 -1.67
CA ASN A 11 -0.68 14.11 -1.55
C ASN A 11 0.75 14.67 -1.67
N ASP A 12 1.73 14.05 -1.00
CA ASP A 12 3.14 14.45 -1.11
C ASP A 12 3.65 14.31 -2.55
N LEU A 13 3.18 13.28 -3.27
CA LEU A 13 3.50 13.09 -4.69
C LEU A 13 2.80 14.12 -5.58
N ALA A 14 1.56 14.50 -5.27
CA ALA A 14 0.86 15.58 -5.97
C ALA A 14 1.56 16.94 -5.79
N VAL A 15 2.14 17.21 -4.63
CA VAL A 15 3.00 18.39 -4.40
C VAL A 15 4.26 18.34 -5.27
N THR A 16 4.81 17.15 -5.50
CA THR A 16 5.96 16.97 -6.41
C THR A 16 5.58 17.33 -7.85
N ASN A 17 4.37 16.99 -8.30
CA ASN A 17 3.86 17.44 -9.61
C ASN A 17 3.64 18.96 -9.67
N LEU A 18 3.13 19.57 -8.60
CA LEU A 18 2.97 21.03 -8.54
C LEU A 18 4.32 21.75 -8.65
N LEU A 19 5.37 21.20 -8.04
CA LEU A 19 6.73 21.75 -8.17
C LEU A 19 7.19 21.74 -9.63
N LEU A 20 6.87 20.69 -10.40
CA LEU A 20 7.16 20.63 -11.83
C LEU A 20 6.47 21.77 -12.60
N ASP A 21 5.20 22.04 -12.32
CA ASP A 21 4.45 23.14 -12.95
C ASP A 21 5.07 24.52 -12.68
N CYS A 22 5.50 24.74 -11.43
CA CYS A 22 6.19 25.97 -11.06
C CYS A 22 7.54 26.11 -11.79
N HIS A 23 8.29 25.03 -11.93
CA HIS A 23 9.59 25.06 -12.61
C HIS A 23 9.48 25.33 -14.11
N GLU A 24 8.46 24.82 -14.79
CA GLU A 24 8.23 25.17 -16.20
C GLU A 24 7.97 26.66 -16.38
N THR A 25 7.23 27.27 -15.45
CA THR A 25 6.99 28.72 -15.45
C THR A 25 8.30 29.52 -15.27
N LEU A 26 9.25 28.99 -14.49
CA LEU A 26 10.56 29.62 -14.29
C LEU A 26 11.46 29.51 -15.53
N LEU A 27 11.36 28.43 -16.30
CA LEU A 27 12.13 28.24 -17.53
C LEU A 27 11.78 29.27 -18.61
N ILE A 28 10.50 29.68 -18.71
CA ILE A 28 10.03 30.69 -19.67
C ILE A 28 10.71 32.04 -19.46
N ASN A 29 11.12 32.35 -18.21
CA ASN A 29 11.65 33.65 -17.84
C ASN A 29 13.18 33.72 -17.76
N ASN A 30 13.90 32.60 -17.95
CA ASN A 30 15.35 32.50 -17.72
C ASN A 30 16.05 31.59 -18.75
N GLU A 31 16.12 32.02 -20.02
CA GLU A 31 16.68 31.22 -21.12
C GLU A 31 18.13 30.78 -20.88
N ASP A 32 18.99 31.66 -20.36
CA ASP A 32 20.42 31.39 -20.14
C ASP A 32 20.69 30.29 -19.10
N ASP A 33 19.81 30.17 -18.09
CA ASP A 33 19.92 29.18 -17.01
C ASP A 33 18.97 27.98 -17.17
N SER A 34 18.18 27.95 -18.25
CA SER A 34 17.12 26.97 -18.51
C SER A 34 17.58 25.51 -18.31
N LYS A 35 18.78 25.17 -18.82
CA LYS A 35 19.35 23.82 -18.65
C LYS A 35 19.61 23.47 -17.18
N ARG A 36 20.19 24.40 -16.41
CA ARG A 36 20.54 24.17 -14.99
C ARG A 36 19.29 24.08 -14.12
N ILE A 37 18.34 24.99 -14.35
CA ILE A 37 17.04 24.98 -13.68
C ILE A 37 16.34 23.66 -13.94
N LYS A 38 16.33 23.18 -15.19
CA LYS A 38 15.67 21.92 -15.54
C LYS A 38 16.35 20.70 -14.89
N ILE A 39 17.68 20.64 -14.88
CA ILE A 39 18.42 19.57 -14.16
C ILE A 39 18.06 19.57 -12.68
N PHE A 40 18.08 20.74 -12.02
CA PHE A 40 17.74 20.85 -10.61
C PHE A 40 16.30 20.41 -10.31
N SER A 41 15.36 20.80 -11.17
CA SER A 41 13.94 20.48 -11.05
C SER A 41 13.71 18.97 -11.17
N VAL A 42 14.25 18.35 -12.23
CA VAL A 42 14.17 16.91 -12.47
C VAL A 42 14.79 16.14 -11.30
N SER A 43 16.00 16.53 -10.85
CA SER A 43 16.68 15.87 -9.75
C SER A 43 15.86 15.94 -8.46
N SER A 44 15.33 17.12 -8.13
CA SER A 44 14.54 17.33 -6.93
C SER A 44 13.25 16.49 -6.94
N CYS A 45 12.55 16.46 -8.08
CA CYS A 45 11.30 15.71 -8.20
C CYS A 45 11.52 14.20 -8.13
N ILE A 46 12.50 13.66 -8.86
CA ILE A 46 12.76 12.21 -8.86
C ILE A 46 13.27 11.73 -7.50
N THR A 47 14.21 12.45 -6.89
CA THR A 47 14.73 12.09 -5.57
C THR A 47 13.63 12.14 -4.51
N ARG A 48 12.74 13.15 -4.58
CA ARG A 48 11.59 13.25 -3.67
C ARG A 48 10.55 12.15 -3.91
N ALA A 49 10.19 11.87 -5.16
CA ALA A 49 9.25 10.81 -5.51
C ALA A 49 9.77 9.44 -5.02
N TYR A 50 11.07 9.17 -5.19
CA TYR A 50 11.68 7.95 -4.67
C TYR A 50 11.64 7.89 -3.14
N ALA A 51 11.94 9.00 -2.46
CA ALA A 51 11.87 9.04 -0.99
C ALA A 51 10.44 8.79 -0.47
N ILE A 52 9.42 9.32 -1.15
CA ILE A 52 8.00 9.06 -0.82
C ILE A 52 7.70 7.56 -0.98
N TYR A 53 8.10 6.97 -2.11
CA TYR A 53 7.92 5.55 -2.39
C TYR A 53 8.59 4.66 -1.34
N GLU A 54 9.89 4.89 -1.06
CA GLU A 54 10.65 4.12 -0.08
C GLU A 54 10.08 4.24 1.33
N ASN A 55 9.70 5.46 1.74
CA ASN A 55 9.08 5.69 3.03
C ASN A 55 7.71 5.02 3.14
N PHE A 56 6.90 5.05 2.08
CA PHE A 56 5.61 4.34 2.04
C PHE A 56 5.81 2.85 2.25
N ILE A 57 6.70 2.19 1.49
CA ILE A 57 6.93 0.75 1.58
C ILE A 57 7.37 0.34 2.98
N THR A 58 8.38 1.03 3.55
CA THR A 58 8.94 0.70 4.86
C THR A 58 7.95 0.94 6.00
N THR A 59 7.23 2.06 5.97
CA THR A 59 6.18 2.37 6.95
C THR A 59 5.02 1.39 6.82
N ALA A 60 4.64 1.02 5.60
CA ALA A 60 3.52 0.13 5.38
C ALA A 60 3.81 -1.30 5.84
N ILE A 61 5.02 -1.80 5.63
CA ILE A 61 5.45 -3.08 6.20
C ILE A 61 5.44 -3.03 7.72
N SER A 62 5.89 -1.92 8.33
CA SER A 62 5.87 -1.76 9.79
C SER A 62 4.45 -1.85 10.35
N ASP A 63 3.49 -1.12 9.75
CA ASP A 63 2.07 -1.19 10.13
C ASP A 63 1.47 -2.60 9.92
N TYR A 64 1.90 -3.33 8.88
CA TYR A 64 1.55 -4.74 8.70
C TYR A 64 2.05 -5.62 9.84
N LEU A 65 3.33 -5.48 10.22
CA LEU A 65 3.95 -6.25 11.29
C LEU A 65 3.29 -6.00 12.65
N ASP A 66 2.89 -4.75 12.93
CA ASP A 66 2.12 -4.43 14.13
C ASP A 66 0.79 -5.20 14.15
N THR A 67 0.02 -5.18 13.04
CA THR A 67 -1.22 -5.96 12.96
C THR A 67 -0.99 -7.47 13.08
N LEU A 68 0.09 -7.99 12.48
CA LEU A 68 0.45 -9.39 12.58
C LEU A 68 0.70 -9.78 14.05
N SER A 69 1.45 -8.96 14.79
CA SER A 69 1.78 -9.19 16.20
C SER A 69 0.56 -9.17 17.12
N GLU A 70 -0.49 -8.44 16.74
CA GLU A 70 -1.76 -8.40 17.46
C GLU A 70 -2.72 -9.54 17.13
N CYS A 71 -2.50 -10.26 16.01
CA CYS A 71 -3.43 -11.27 15.52
C CYS A 71 -2.84 -12.69 15.56
N VAL A 72 -1.52 -12.83 15.65
CA VAL A 72 -0.84 -14.12 15.56
C VAL A 72 0.20 -14.20 16.67
N LEU A 73 0.16 -15.29 17.45
CA LEU A 73 1.19 -15.57 18.45
C LEU A 73 2.53 -15.77 17.73
N PHE A 74 3.63 -15.32 18.34
CA PHE A 74 4.95 -15.44 17.72
C PHE A 74 5.35 -16.90 17.45
N SER A 75 4.93 -17.83 18.31
CA SER A 75 5.13 -19.28 18.15
C SER A 75 4.43 -19.88 16.92
N ASP A 76 3.39 -19.20 16.42
CA ASP A 76 2.56 -19.68 15.32
C ASP A 76 3.02 -19.10 13.96
N LEU A 77 4.05 -18.24 13.98
CA LEU A 77 4.68 -17.74 12.76
C LEU A 77 5.48 -18.85 12.06
N ASP A 78 5.62 -18.70 10.75
CA ASP A 78 6.42 -19.62 9.94
C ASP A 78 7.89 -19.65 10.40
N ALA A 79 8.48 -20.84 10.44
CA ALA A 79 9.87 -21.02 10.88
C ALA A 79 10.88 -20.19 10.05
N ALA A 80 10.61 -20.00 8.76
CA ALA A 80 11.42 -19.14 7.90
C ALA A 80 11.28 -17.66 8.30
N PHE A 81 10.08 -17.21 8.67
CA PHE A 81 9.86 -15.87 9.21
C PHE A 81 10.69 -15.65 10.49
N ILE A 82 10.60 -16.58 11.45
CA ILE A 82 11.32 -16.49 12.73
C ILE A 82 12.84 -16.45 12.48
N THR A 83 13.32 -17.25 11.52
CA THR A 83 14.72 -17.27 11.11
C THR A 83 15.16 -15.93 10.52
N GLU A 84 14.38 -15.37 9.59
CA GLU A 84 14.65 -14.05 8.99
C GLU A 84 14.66 -12.93 10.05
N TYR A 85 13.73 -12.98 10.99
CA TYR A 85 13.70 -12.01 12.09
C TYR A 85 14.95 -12.10 12.95
N ARG A 86 15.36 -13.32 13.36
CA ARG A 86 16.58 -13.56 14.14
C ARG A 86 17.83 -13.05 13.42
N LEU A 87 17.96 -13.34 12.12
CA LEU A 87 19.09 -12.84 11.31
C LEU A 87 19.09 -11.31 11.24
N GLY A 88 17.91 -10.70 11.09
CA GLY A 88 17.73 -9.25 11.13
C GLY A 88 18.15 -8.63 12.46
N ILE A 89 17.74 -9.21 13.60
CA ILE A 89 18.16 -8.78 14.93
C ILE A 89 19.69 -8.81 15.05
N SER A 90 20.32 -9.92 14.65
CA SER A 90 21.78 -10.03 14.69
C SER A 90 22.47 -8.97 13.85
N ASN A 91 21.93 -8.65 12.66
CA ASN A 91 22.48 -7.63 11.80
C ASN A 91 22.41 -6.24 12.46
N ILE A 92 21.24 -5.87 13.01
CA ILE A 92 21.07 -4.58 13.70
C ILE A 92 22.01 -4.47 14.89
N LEU A 93 22.09 -5.48 15.75
CA LEU A 93 22.96 -5.44 16.93
C LEU A 93 24.44 -5.21 16.57
N SER A 94 24.90 -5.73 15.42
CA SER A 94 26.27 -5.49 14.94
C SER A 94 26.51 -4.09 14.34
N ARG A 95 25.45 -3.31 14.11
CA ARG A 95 25.50 -2.02 13.42
C ARG A 95 24.72 -0.93 14.15
N ILE A 96 24.29 -1.15 15.39
CA ILE A 96 23.33 -0.31 16.10
C ILE A 96 23.81 1.14 16.29
N ASP A 97 25.13 1.36 16.31
CA ASP A 97 25.73 2.70 16.40
C ASP A 97 25.61 3.52 15.10
N GLN A 98 25.12 2.93 14.00
CA GLN A 98 24.84 3.66 12.77
C GLN A 98 23.61 4.56 12.93
N GLU A 99 23.68 5.77 12.38
CA GLU A 99 22.62 6.79 12.45
C GLU A 99 21.24 6.26 12.07
N ARG A 100 21.17 5.36 11.07
CA ARG A 100 19.93 4.72 10.62
C ARG A 100 19.19 3.91 11.70
N TYR A 101 19.86 3.54 12.80
CA TYR A 101 19.29 2.82 13.93
C TYR A 101 19.26 3.67 15.20
N GLY A 102 19.46 4.99 15.10
CA GLY A 102 19.54 5.88 16.27
C GLY A 102 18.26 5.94 17.12
N HIS A 103 17.12 5.44 16.62
CA HIS A 103 15.88 5.27 17.38
C HIS A 103 15.81 3.97 18.18
N LEU A 104 16.78 3.07 18.02
CA LEU A 104 16.86 1.78 18.71
C LEU A 104 17.93 1.82 19.80
N THR A 105 17.70 1.05 20.87
CA THR A 105 18.72 0.76 21.89
C THR A 105 18.89 -0.74 22.02
N HIS A 106 20.06 -1.17 22.51
CA HIS A 106 20.33 -2.59 22.77
C HIS A 106 19.25 -3.20 23.67
N GLU A 107 18.84 -2.48 24.73
CA GLU A 107 17.83 -2.93 25.67
C GLU A 107 16.48 -3.16 25.00
N ASN A 108 16.03 -2.22 24.16
CA ASN A 108 14.75 -2.34 23.46
C ASN A 108 14.75 -3.51 22.49
N ILE A 109 15.84 -3.71 21.75
CA ILE A 109 15.97 -4.83 20.81
C ILE A 109 15.89 -6.17 21.55
N ILE A 110 16.69 -6.33 22.62
CA ILE A 110 16.73 -7.56 23.41
C ILE A 110 15.36 -7.81 24.07
N LYS A 111 14.76 -6.76 24.66
CA LYS A 111 13.46 -6.84 25.31
C LYS A 111 12.38 -7.32 24.36
N TRP A 112 12.18 -6.64 23.22
CA TRP A 112 11.11 -7.00 22.28
C TRP A 112 11.32 -8.38 21.66
N TYR A 113 12.57 -8.76 21.37
CA TYR A 113 12.89 -10.10 20.89
C TYR A 113 12.57 -11.18 21.94
N TYR A 114 12.93 -10.94 23.20
CA TYR A 114 12.64 -11.85 24.32
C TYR A 114 11.13 -11.97 24.57
N GLU A 115 10.41 -10.85 24.69
CA GLU A 115 8.96 -10.81 24.92
C GLU A 115 8.19 -11.62 23.88
N ALA A 116 8.57 -11.51 22.60
CA ALA A 116 8.00 -12.29 21.52
C ALA A 116 8.19 -13.81 21.73
N HIS A 117 9.37 -14.25 22.17
CA HIS A 117 9.66 -15.68 22.41
C HIS A 117 9.02 -16.23 23.68
N THR A 118 8.76 -15.39 24.68
CA THR A 118 8.14 -15.81 25.94
C THR A 118 6.61 -15.78 25.94
N GLY A 119 6.00 -15.55 24.78
CA GLY A 119 4.54 -15.62 24.63
C GLY A 119 3.79 -14.36 25.09
N VAL A 120 4.48 -13.21 25.20
CA VAL A 120 3.78 -11.92 25.40
C VAL A 120 2.93 -11.62 24.17
N HIS A 121 1.67 -11.23 24.38
CA HIS A 121 0.74 -10.92 23.29
C HIS A 121 -0.17 -9.72 23.63
N PRO A 122 -0.25 -8.69 22.78
CA PRO A 122 0.58 -8.49 21.58
C PRO A 122 2.06 -8.29 21.94
N TYR A 123 2.96 -8.78 21.09
CA TYR A 123 4.40 -8.48 21.19
C TYR A 123 4.74 -7.35 20.20
N LYS A 124 5.98 -6.86 20.24
CA LYS A 124 6.45 -5.84 19.31
C LYS A 124 7.60 -6.37 18.46
N PHE A 125 7.56 -6.10 17.16
CA PHE A 125 8.71 -6.35 16.29
C PHE A 125 9.71 -5.21 16.36
N VAL A 126 11.00 -5.53 16.29
CA VAL A 126 12.02 -4.59 15.79
C VAL A 126 11.85 -4.56 14.27
N THR A 127 11.02 -3.65 13.76
CA THR A 127 10.59 -3.63 12.35
C THR A 127 11.77 -3.51 11.38
N ASP A 128 12.79 -2.72 11.73
CA ASP A 128 14.04 -2.57 10.99
C ASP A 128 14.72 -3.92 10.69
N ALA A 129 14.53 -4.92 11.56
CA ALA A 129 15.14 -6.24 11.38
C ALA A 129 14.55 -6.94 10.15
N LEU A 130 13.31 -6.63 9.81
CA LEU A 130 12.56 -7.25 8.72
C LEU A 130 12.49 -6.34 7.47
N THR A 131 12.60 -5.02 7.64
CA THR A 131 12.59 -4.05 6.53
C THR A 131 13.97 -3.72 5.98
N ARG A 132 15.05 -4.27 6.57
CA ARG A 132 16.43 -4.03 6.12
C ARG A 132 16.61 -4.26 4.61
N HIS A 133 17.24 -3.30 3.96
CA HIS A 133 17.69 -3.36 2.57
C HIS A 133 18.97 -2.53 2.42
N GLU A 134 19.83 -2.95 1.49
CA GLU A 134 21.07 -2.23 1.11
C GLU A 134 20.98 -1.71 -0.34
N GLN A 135 19.92 -2.09 -1.07
CA GLN A 135 19.68 -1.74 -2.45
C GLN A 135 18.42 -0.89 -2.58
N ASN A 136 18.38 -0.01 -3.58
CA ASN A 136 17.16 0.73 -3.91
C ASN A 136 16.00 -0.23 -4.25
N PHE A 137 14.77 0.20 -4.00
CA PHE A 137 13.54 -0.60 -4.18
C PHE A 137 13.14 -0.83 -5.65
N ARG A 138 13.98 -1.55 -6.39
CA ARG A 138 13.59 -2.22 -7.64
C ARG A 138 12.54 -3.31 -7.35
N ILE A 139 11.74 -3.70 -8.35
CA ILE A 139 10.64 -4.67 -8.17
C ILE A 139 11.12 -5.99 -7.55
N ASN A 140 12.26 -6.53 -7.99
CA ASN A 140 12.85 -7.74 -7.43
C ASN A 140 13.26 -7.58 -5.95
N VAL A 141 13.79 -6.42 -5.56
CA VAL A 141 14.15 -6.08 -4.17
C VAL A 141 12.89 -5.98 -3.31
N LEU A 142 11.85 -5.34 -3.84
CA LEU A 142 10.54 -5.24 -3.20
C LEU A 142 9.94 -6.62 -2.94
N ILE A 143 9.84 -7.47 -3.97
CA ILE A 143 9.33 -8.85 -3.85
C ILE A 143 10.14 -9.65 -2.84
N SER A 144 11.47 -9.53 -2.87
CA SER A 144 12.34 -10.21 -1.90
C SER A 144 12.12 -9.71 -0.47
N GLY A 145 11.83 -8.42 -0.28
CA GLY A 145 11.41 -7.85 0.99
C GLY A 145 10.14 -8.48 1.54
N PHE A 146 9.10 -8.56 0.72
CA PHE A 146 7.80 -9.12 1.11
C PHE A 146 7.89 -10.63 1.36
N ASN A 147 8.65 -11.36 0.56
CA ASN A 147 8.87 -12.81 0.76
C ASN A 147 9.55 -13.11 2.11
N ARG A 148 10.46 -12.26 2.59
CA ARG A 148 11.13 -12.45 3.90
C ARG A 148 10.14 -12.44 5.06
N ILE A 149 9.10 -11.61 4.96
CA ILE A 149 7.99 -11.55 5.94
C ILE A 149 6.82 -12.47 5.55
N GLN A 150 7.07 -13.47 4.69
CA GLN A 150 6.10 -14.47 4.23
C GLN A 150 4.87 -13.92 3.49
N LEU A 151 4.95 -12.68 3.01
CA LEU A 151 3.96 -12.10 2.11
C LEU A 151 4.25 -12.51 0.66
N LYS A 152 3.76 -13.70 0.31
CA LYS A 152 3.98 -14.34 -1.00
C LYS A 152 3.00 -13.81 -2.05
N ASN A 153 3.33 -13.98 -3.33
CA ASN A 153 2.50 -13.62 -4.50
C ASN A 153 2.35 -12.13 -4.80
N LEU A 154 3.21 -11.26 -4.24
CA LEU A 154 3.19 -9.83 -4.57
C LEU A 154 3.30 -9.59 -6.08
N GLN A 155 4.18 -10.32 -6.77
CA GLN A 155 4.32 -10.23 -8.23
C GLN A 155 2.98 -10.44 -8.96
N SER A 156 2.29 -11.55 -8.67
CA SER A 156 0.99 -11.84 -9.29
C SER A 156 -0.05 -10.78 -8.94
N TRP A 157 0.01 -10.21 -7.73
CA TRP A 157 -0.87 -9.12 -7.32
C TRP A 157 -0.63 -7.86 -8.15
N LEU A 158 0.62 -7.40 -8.24
CA LEU A 158 1.01 -6.23 -9.02
C LEU A 158 0.61 -6.36 -10.49
N THR A 159 0.86 -7.51 -11.11
CA THR A 159 0.49 -7.78 -12.51
C THR A 159 -1.00 -7.62 -12.78
N ASN A 160 -1.85 -7.94 -11.81
CA ASN A 160 -3.29 -7.95 -12.00
C ASN A 160 -4.00 -6.72 -11.41
N HIS A 161 -3.27 -5.87 -10.67
CA HIS A 161 -3.86 -4.77 -9.94
C HIS A 161 -4.44 -3.71 -10.90
N PRO A 162 -5.68 -3.20 -10.68
CA PRO A 162 -6.33 -2.25 -11.58
C PRO A 162 -5.50 -0.99 -11.87
N GLU A 163 -4.87 -0.39 -10.85
CA GLU A 163 -4.06 0.82 -11.06
C GLU A 163 -2.79 0.56 -11.87
N ILE A 164 -2.19 -0.64 -11.79
CA ILE A 164 -1.04 -1.00 -12.62
C ILE A 164 -1.50 -1.25 -14.06
N ASN A 165 -2.60 -1.97 -14.24
CA ASN A 165 -3.14 -2.26 -15.57
C ASN A 165 -3.57 -0.99 -16.34
N LYS A 166 -4.00 0.07 -15.64
CA LYS A 166 -4.27 1.38 -16.27
C LYS A 166 -3.04 1.99 -16.92
N LEU A 167 -1.83 1.70 -16.42
CA LEU A 167 -0.59 2.22 -16.97
C LEU A 167 -0.14 1.51 -18.25
N TYR A 168 -0.64 0.29 -18.49
CA TYR A 168 -0.25 -0.61 -19.58
C TYR A 168 -1.50 -1.24 -20.22
N PRO A 169 -2.40 -0.43 -20.81
CA PRO A 169 -3.61 -0.95 -21.42
C PRO A 169 -3.24 -1.93 -22.54
N GLU A 170 -3.98 -3.04 -22.65
CA GLU A 170 -3.84 -4.04 -23.72
C GLU A 170 -2.54 -4.89 -23.69
N GLU A 171 -1.66 -4.71 -22.71
CA GLU A 171 -0.37 -5.43 -22.64
C GLU A 171 -0.46 -6.87 -22.08
N GLY A 172 -1.62 -7.23 -21.51
CA GLY A 172 -1.93 -8.59 -21.05
C GLY A 172 -0.82 -9.21 -20.20
N ASN A 173 -0.16 -10.25 -20.73
CA ASN A 173 0.88 -10.99 -20.01
C ASN A 173 2.23 -10.24 -19.89
N ARG A 174 2.41 -9.11 -20.57
CA ARG A 174 3.66 -8.31 -20.55
C ARG A 174 3.69 -7.25 -19.45
N VAL A 175 2.56 -6.98 -18.80
CA VAL A 175 2.41 -5.93 -17.77
C VAL A 175 3.53 -5.99 -16.72
N PHE A 176 3.88 -7.17 -16.22
CA PHE A 176 4.92 -7.29 -15.21
C PHE A 176 6.33 -6.94 -15.73
N GLN A 177 6.65 -7.35 -16.95
CA GLN A 177 7.96 -7.06 -17.56
C GLN A 177 8.12 -5.56 -17.81
N LEU A 178 7.05 -4.91 -18.28
CA LEU A 178 7.02 -3.46 -18.48
C LEU A 178 7.14 -2.72 -17.15
N LEU A 179 6.38 -3.13 -16.13
CA LEU A 179 6.47 -2.58 -14.78
C LEU A 179 7.89 -2.68 -14.22
N GLU A 180 8.53 -3.85 -14.35
CA GLU A 180 9.89 -4.06 -13.87
C GLU A 180 10.90 -3.19 -14.61
N SER A 181 10.79 -3.09 -15.95
CA SER A 181 11.65 -2.22 -16.76
C SER A 181 11.51 -0.76 -16.35
N GLU A 182 10.28 -0.27 -16.23
CA GLU A 182 10.02 1.14 -15.93
C GLU A 182 10.48 1.53 -14.52
N VAL A 183 10.33 0.64 -13.53
CA VAL A 183 10.88 0.85 -12.19
C VAL A 183 12.42 0.85 -12.20
N ASN A 184 13.05 -0.01 -13.01
CA ASN A 184 14.50 0.00 -13.14
C ASN A 184 15.01 1.32 -13.74
N GLU A 185 14.33 1.82 -14.77
CA GLU A 185 14.63 3.13 -15.37
C GLU A 185 14.43 4.27 -14.36
N PHE A 186 13.33 4.27 -13.61
CA PHE A 186 13.08 5.25 -12.56
C PHE A 186 14.17 5.24 -11.48
N VAL A 187 14.57 4.05 -11.00
CA VAL A 187 15.64 3.92 -9.99
C VAL A 187 16.99 4.36 -10.55
N GLN A 188 17.27 4.06 -11.83
CA GLN A 188 18.50 4.53 -12.48
C GLN A 188 18.52 6.05 -12.57
N LEU A 189 17.43 6.66 -13.02
CA LEU A 189 17.29 8.10 -13.08
C LEU A 189 17.48 8.77 -11.72
N ARG A 190 16.94 8.17 -10.65
CA ARG A 190 17.18 8.65 -9.28
C ARG A 190 18.66 8.61 -8.89
N ASN A 191 19.37 7.55 -9.27
CA ASN A 191 20.80 7.45 -8.99
C ASN A 191 21.59 8.51 -9.76
N ASP A 192 21.29 8.69 -11.05
CA ASP A 192 21.96 9.70 -11.88
C ASP A 192 21.68 11.12 -11.35
N ALA A 193 20.44 11.39 -10.95
CA ALA A 193 20.04 12.65 -10.30
C ALA A 193 20.79 12.91 -8.98
N SER A 194 21.05 11.88 -8.19
CA SER A 194 21.74 11.98 -6.90
C SER A 194 23.26 12.15 -7.05
N HIS A 195 23.84 11.61 -8.12
CA HIS A 195 25.27 11.72 -8.42
C HIS A 195 25.61 12.90 -9.35
N GLY A 196 24.61 13.67 -9.80
CA GLY A 196 24.80 14.85 -10.65
C GLY A 196 25.17 14.53 -12.09
N THR A 197 24.91 13.31 -12.56
CA THR A 197 25.31 12.79 -13.89
C THR A 197 24.19 12.83 -14.93
N MET A 198 23.17 13.69 -14.74
CA MET A 198 22.08 13.82 -15.71
C MET A 198 22.52 14.57 -16.97
N ASP A 199 23.04 13.81 -17.94
CA ASP A 199 23.45 14.33 -19.24
C ASP A 199 22.27 14.57 -20.19
N SER A 200 21.20 13.78 -20.07
CA SER A 200 19.96 13.91 -20.84
C SER A 200 18.86 14.56 -20.00
N ILE A 201 18.27 15.63 -20.54
CA ILE A 201 17.25 16.36 -19.81
C ILE A 201 15.87 15.75 -20.10
N ILE A 202 15.39 14.96 -19.16
CA ILE A 202 14.08 14.31 -19.24
C ILE A 202 12.97 15.36 -19.36
N GLY A 203 11.97 15.05 -20.20
CA GLY A 203 10.80 15.88 -20.42
C GLY A 203 9.76 15.76 -19.30
N ARG A 204 8.84 16.72 -19.24
CA ARG A 204 7.73 16.75 -18.29
C ARG A 204 6.91 15.46 -18.30
N ASP A 205 6.59 14.97 -19.50
CA ASP A 205 5.74 13.79 -19.66
C ASP A 205 6.34 12.54 -19.02
N SER A 206 7.65 12.35 -19.13
CA SER A 206 8.37 11.25 -18.49
C SER A 206 8.40 11.37 -16.96
N LEU A 207 8.42 12.60 -16.42
CA LEU A 207 8.35 12.83 -14.97
C LEU A 207 6.94 12.59 -14.43
N ASN A 208 5.92 13.07 -15.14
CA ASN A 208 4.52 12.75 -14.83
C ASN A 208 4.31 11.23 -14.87
N ARG A 209 4.85 10.56 -15.89
CA ARG A 209 4.80 9.10 -15.99
C ARG A 209 5.48 8.41 -14.81
N SER A 210 6.63 8.90 -14.36
CA SER A 210 7.29 8.39 -13.14
C SER A 210 6.42 8.56 -11.90
N CYS A 211 5.71 9.69 -11.77
CA CYS A 211 4.78 9.90 -10.66
C CYS A 211 3.56 8.97 -10.75
N ASP A 212 2.99 8.78 -11.93
CA ASP A 212 1.87 7.84 -12.13
C ASP A 212 2.28 6.39 -11.83
N LEU A 213 3.50 5.99 -12.22
CA LEU A 213 4.11 4.71 -11.88
C LEU A 213 4.18 4.52 -10.36
N ILE A 214 4.79 5.48 -9.65
CA ILE A 214 4.95 5.40 -8.19
C ILE A 214 3.61 5.40 -7.47
N LYS A 215 2.66 6.23 -7.92
CA LYS A 215 1.29 6.24 -7.42
C LYS A 215 0.63 4.86 -7.56
N ALA A 216 0.71 4.25 -8.75
CA ALA A 216 0.10 2.95 -8.98
C ALA A 216 0.73 1.85 -8.11
N ILE A 217 2.05 1.88 -7.90
CA ILE A 217 2.75 0.93 -7.01
C ILE A 217 2.34 1.13 -5.56
N ILE A 218 2.28 2.37 -5.08
CA ILE A 218 1.84 2.70 -3.70
C ILE A 218 0.44 2.13 -3.45
N ILE A 219 -0.51 2.40 -4.35
CA ILE A 219 -1.89 1.90 -4.21
C ILE A 219 -1.92 0.37 -4.27
N ALA A 220 -1.22 -0.24 -5.23
CA ALA A 220 -1.22 -1.69 -5.39
C ALA A 220 -0.62 -2.43 -4.18
N VAL A 221 0.48 -1.91 -3.62
CA VAL A 221 1.11 -2.45 -2.41
C VAL A 221 0.25 -2.20 -1.18
N GLY A 222 -0.33 -1.02 -1.02
CA GLY A 222 -1.26 -0.71 0.08
C GLY A 222 -2.47 -1.64 0.08
N SER A 223 -3.03 -1.88 -1.12
CA SER A 223 -4.10 -2.84 -1.37
C SER A 223 -3.68 -4.28 -1.02
N PHE A 224 -2.48 -4.71 -1.43
CA PHE A 224 -1.94 -6.04 -1.08
C PHE A 224 -1.80 -6.24 0.43
N LEU A 225 -1.22 -5.25 1.13
CA LEU A 225 -1.03 -5.31 2.58
C LEU A 225 -2.38 -5.26 3.32
N THR A 226 -3.34 -4.47 2.82
CA THR A 226 -4.70 -4.41 3.37
C THR A 226 -5.38 -5.77 3.29
N LYS A 227 -5.29 -6.46 2.15
CA LYS A 227 -5.79 -7.84 2.02
C LYS A 227 -5.18 -8.76 3.09
N ASN A 228 -3.86 -8.80 3.20
CA ASN A 228 -3.19 -9.72 4.13
C ASN A 228 -3.53 -9.38 5.60
N LYS A 229 -3.65 -8.09 5.95
CA LYS A 229 -4.16 -7.68 7.27
C LYS A 229 -5.58 -8.19 7.52
N LEU A 230 -6.47 -8.01 6.54
CA LEU A 230 -7.87 -8.40 6.64
C LEU A 230 -7.99 -9.91 6.92
N GLU A 231 -7.18 -10.73 6.24
CA GLU A 231 -7.14 -12.18 6.46
C GLU A 231 -6.71 -12.56 7.89
N HIS A 232 -5.73 -11.86 8.47
CA HIS A 232 -5.34 -12.11 9.87
C HIS A 232 -6.41 -11.63 10.85
N GLN A 233 -6.99 -10.45 10.62
CA GLN A 233 -8.02 -9.88 11.46
C GLN A 233 -9.31 -10.71 11.43
N GLU A 234 -9.65 -11.31 10.28
CA GLU A 234 -10.82 -12.19 10.13
C GLU A 234 -10.66 -13.44 11.01
N LYS A 235 -9.47 -14.05 10.99
CA LYS A 235 -9.16 -15.26 11.79
C LYS A 235 -9.34 -15.05 13.29
N VAL A 236 -9.08 -13.84 13.79
CA VAL A 236 -9.24 -13.48 15.21
C VAL A 236 -10.56 -12.75 15.51
N GLY A 237 -11.47 -12.67 14.54
CA GLY A 237 -12.80 -12.06 14.70
C GLY A 237 -12.79 -10.54 14.87
N LYS A 238 -11.69 -9.84 14.53
CA LYS A 238 -11.64 -8.36 14.53
C LYS A 238 -12.39 -7.75 13.34
N VAL A 239 -12.49 -8.49 12.24
CA VAL A 239 -13.31 -8.16 11.08
C VAL A 239 -14.16 -9.37 10.71
N GLY A 240 -15.30 -9.15 10.08
CA GLY A 240 -16.16 -10.23 9.60
C GLY A 240 -16.59 -10.00 8.16
N CYS A 241 -16.55 -11.06 7.35
CA CYS A 241 -17.16 -11.08 6.03
C CYS A 241 -18.69 -11.04 6.19
N ILE A 242 -19.32 -9.96 5.73
CA ILE A 242 -20.76 -9.73 5.87
C ILE A 242 -21.55 -10.11 4.63
N GLY A 243 -20.91 -10.37 3.50
CA GLY A 243 -21.62 -10.66 2.27
C GLY A 243 -20.79 -10.43 1.01
N PHE A 244 -21.46 -10.29 -0.10
CA PHE A 244 -20.85 -10.02 -1.40
C PHE A 244 -21.73 -9.12 -2.28
N VAL A 245 -21.11 -8.50 -3.27
CA VAL A 245 -21.80 -7.70 -4.29
C VAL A 245 -22.44 -8.62 -5.33
N SER A 246 -23.77 -8.61 -5.42
CA SER A 246 -24.55 -9.39 -6.40
C SER A 246 -24.71 -8.64 -7.72
N GLU A 247 -24.88 -7.32 -7.68
CA GLU A 247 -25.08 -6.48 -8.86
C GLU A 247 -24.32 -5.16 -8.71
N SER A 248 -23.83 -4.60 -9.81
CA SER A 248 -23.09 -3.32 -9.81
C SER A 248 -23.60 -2.39 -10.89
N PHE A 249 -23.84 -1.12 -10.52
CA PHE A 249 -24.34 -0.08 -11.41
C PHE A 249 -23.22 0.89 -11.78
N THR A 250 -22.72 0.73 -13.01
CA THR A 250 -21.51 1.40 -13.55
C THR A 250 -21.51 2.92 -13.48
N ARG A 251 -22.67 3.59 -13.45
CA ARG A 251 -22.73 5.05 -13.58
C ARG A 251 -22.66 5.83 -12.28
N ASN A 252 -22.73 5.21 -11.10
CA ASN A 252 -22.89 5.96 -9.85
C ASN A 252 -22.20 5.37 -8.60
N GLY A 253 -21.33 4.35 -8.73
CA GLY A 253 -20.73 3.69 -7.56
C GLY A 253 -21.76 2.99 -6.66
N ALA A 254 -22.97 2.77 -7.17
CA ALA A 254 -24.04 2.05 -6.51
C ALA A 254 -23.98 0.58 -6.88
N PHE A 255 -24.35 -0.29 -5.94
CA PHE A 255 -24.37 -1.73 -6.11
C PHE A 255 -25.42 -2.37 -5.21
N VAL A 256 -25.85 -3.60 -5.54
CA VAL A 256 -26.65 -4.44 -4.64
C VAL A 256 -25.70 -5.41 -3.96
N ALA A 257 -25.82 -5.53 -2.64
CA ALA A 257 -25.13 -6.53 -1.85
C ALA A 257 -26.12 -7.51 -1.24
N LYS A 258 -25.73 -8.79 -1.22
CA LYS A 258 -26.38 -9.83 -0.44
C LYS A 258 -25.60 -10.00 0.86
N ILE A 259 -26.22 -9.65 1.99
CA ILE A 259 -25.57 -9.64 3.30
C ILE A 259 -26.15 -10.70 4.24
N LYS A 260 -25.36 -11.12 5.23
CA LYS A 260 -25.71 -12.13 6.24
C LYS A 260 -26.72 -11.60 7.25
N ALA A 261 -27.54 -12.49 7.79
CA ALA A 261 -28.45 -12.18 8.88
C ALA A 261 -27.70 -11.55 10.08
N GLY A 262 -28.33 -10.57 10.72
CA GLY A 262 -27.75 -9.86 11.88
C GLY A 262 -26.70 -8.80 11.52
N THR A 263 -26.41 -8.58 10.23
CA THR A 263 -25.55 -7.47 9.80
C THR A 263 -26.28 -6.15 9.95
N GLU A 264 -25.66 -5.20 10.66
CA GLU A 264 -26.09 -3.80 10.72
C GLU A 264 -25.20 -2.94 9.83
N LEU A 265 -25.82 -2.12 8.98
CA LEU A 265 -25.16 -1.13 8.13
C LEU A 265 -25.71 0.27 8.40
N TYR A 266 -24.83 1.26 8.43
CA TYR A 266 -25.20 2.67 8.61
C TYR A 266 -24.36 3.61 7.76
N LEU A 267 -24.87 4.82 7.51
CA LEU A 267 -24.16 5.83 6.73
C LEU A 267 -22.81 6.20 7.37
N ASN A 268 -21.82 6.51 6.54
CA ASN A 268 -20.43 6.81 6.90
C ASN A 268 -19.66 5.64 7.53
N GLN A 269 -20.23 4.44 7.61
CA GLN A 269 -19.49 3.25 8.00
C GLN A 269 -18.43 2.90 6.95
N GLU A 270 -17.24 2.52 7.39
CA GLU A 270 -16.19 1.96 6.52
C GLU A 270 -16.52 0.51 6.16
N LEU A 271 -16.55 0.21 4.86
CA LEU A 271 -16.60 -1.13 4.31
C LEU A 271 -15.27 -1.46 3.64
N PHE A 272 -14.76 -2.66 3.93
CA PHE A 272 -13.65 -3.24 3.20
C PHE A 272 -14.20 -4.08 2.04
N PHE A 273 -13.59 -3.89 0.87
CA PHE A 273 -13.93 -4.56 -0.37
C PHE A 273 -12.75 -5.44 -0.75
N LEU A 274 -13.00 -6.72 -0.99
CA LEU A 274 -11.98 -7.68 -1.39
C LEU A 274 -12.44 -8.46 -2.60
N ASP A 275 -11.74 -8.28 -3.72
CA ASP A 275 -11.85 -9.12 -4.91
C ASP A 275 -10.53 -9.89 -5.14
N ASN A 276 -10.40 -10.54 -6.30
CA ASN A 276 -9.23 -11.35 -6.63
C ASN A 276 -7.97 -10.53 -7.00
N LYS A 277 -8.11 -9.23 -7.25
CA LYS A 277 -7.07 -8.34 -7.80
C LYS A 277 -6.86 -7.06 -6.97
N ASN A 278 -7.76 -6.75 -6.05
CA ASN A 278 -7.76 -5.52 -5.28
C ASN A 278 -8.40 -5.71 -3.89
N CYS A 279 -7.92 -4.93 -2.92
CA CYS A 279 -8.52 -4.77 -1.62
C CYS A 279 -8.46 -3.31 -1.19
N PHE A 280 -9.62 -2.72 -0.92
CA PHE A 280 -9.74 -1.28 -0.67
C PHE A 280 -10.87 -0.98 0.32
N VAL A 281 -10.90 0.24 0.83
CA VAL A 281 -11.87 0.69 1.83
C VAL A 281 -12.66 1.86 1.27
N GLN A 282 -13.97 1.86 1.51
CA GLN A 282 -14.83 3.00 1.18
C GLN A 282 -15.85 3.23 2.28
N THR A 283 -16.34 4.47 2.37
CA THR A 283 -17.43 4.85 3.28
C THR A 283 -18.77 4.78 2.56
N ILE A 284 -19.78 4.24 3.25
CA ILE A 284 -21.16 4.18 2.75
C ILE A 284 -21.74 5.60 2.67
N SER A 285 -22.15 6.03 1.47
CA SER A 285 -22.81 7.33 1.27
C SER A 285 -24.34 7.23 1.24
N THR A 286 -24.89 6.07 0.85
CA THR A 286 -26.33 5.85 0.76
C THR A 286 -26.66 4.37 0.96
N LEU A 287 -27.80 4.10 1.57
CA LEU A 287 -28.36 2.77 1.81
C LEU A 287 -29.82 2.74 1.38
N ARG A 288 -30.22 1.69 0.66
CA ARG A 288 -31.59 1.47 0.17
C ARG A 288 -32.05 0.04 0.38
N VAL A 289 -33.30 -0.11 0.81
CA VAL A 289 -34.01 -1.40 0.82
C VAL A 289 -35.29 -1.22 0.02
N ASN A 290 -35.52 -2.06 -0.99
CA ASN A 290 -36.69 -1.96 -1.88
C ASN A 290 -36.91 -0.54 -2.45
N ASN A 291 -35.84 0.10 -2.93
CA ASN A 291 -35.82 1.47 -3.46
C ASN A 291 -36.13 2.60 -2.45
N ILE A 292 -36.21 2.30 -1.16
CA ILE A 292 -36.45 3.28 -0.09
C ILE A 292 -35.13 3.55 0.63
N ASP A 293 -34.73 4.82 0.72
CA ASP A 293 -33.57 5.24 1.51
C ASP A 293 -33.77 4.82 2.98
N THR A 294 -32.85 4.02 3.50
CA THR A 294 -32.98 3.35 4.81
C THR A 294 -31.68 3.47 5.59
N ASN A 295 -31.73 4.00 6.81
CA ASN A 295 -30.58 4.09 7.71
C ASN A 295 -31.03 4.07 9.18
N PRO A 296 -30.55 3.14 10.01
CA PRO A 296 -29.68 2.00 9.67
C PRO A 296 -30.44 0.91 8.89
N VAL A 297 -29.70 0.01 8.26
CA VAL A 297 -30.21 -1.24 7.67
C VAL A 297 -29.84 -2.39 8.61
N ASN A 298 -30.83 -3.20 8.99
CA ASN A 298 -30.64 -4.42 9.78
C ASN A 298 -31.08 -5.63 8.96
N ALA A 299 -30.13 -6.49 8.60
CA ALA A 299 -30.40 -7.71 7.84
C ALA A 299 -31.14 -8.72 8.71
N ASN A 300 -32.39 -9.04 8.36
CA ASN A 300 -33.25 -9.96 9.13
C ASN A 300 -33.18 -11.42 8.66
N ALA A 301 -32.50 -11.69 7.53
CA ALA A 301 -32.30 -13.00 6.95
C ALA A 301 -30.95 -13.05 6.23
N ASP A 302 -30.47 -14.25 5.94
CA ASP A 302 -29.30 -14.41 5.06
C ASP A 302 -29.64 -14.05 3.63
N GLU A 303 -28.63 -13.61 2.89
CA GLU A 303 -28.77 -13.04 1.55
C GLU A 303 -29.73 -11.83 1.48
N PHE A 304 -29.88 -11.09 2.57
CA PHE A 304 -30.66 -9.86 2.58
C PHE A 304 -30.10 -8.87 1.56
N GLU A 305 -30.95 -8.41 0.64
CA GLU A 305 -30.53 -7.49 -0.42
C GLU A 305 -30.59 -6.04 0.06
N VAL A 306 -29.47 -5.35 -0.09
CA VAL A 306 -29.34 -3.93 0.21
C VAL A 306 -28.65 -3.20 -0.94
N GLY A 307 -29.25 -2.09 -1.37
CA GLY A 307 -28.62 -1.16 -2.28
C GLY A 307 -27.65 -0.26 -1.50
N ILE A 308 -26.38 -0.26 -1.87
CA ILE A 308 -25.32 0.52 -1.23
C ILE A 308 -24.70 1.43 -2.27
N LYS A 309 -24.42 2.69 -1.91
CA LYS A 309 -23.63 3.61 -2.73
C LYS A 309 -22.34 3.99 -2.01
N CYS A 310 -21.23 3.90 -2.72
CA CYS A 310 -19.90 4.34 -2.30
C CYS A 310 -19.28 5.26 -3.37
N PRO A 311 -18.19 6.01 -3.07
CA PRO A 311 -17.56 6.92 -4.03
C PRO A 311 -17.05 6.25 -5.33
N ASN A 312 -16.46 5.05 -5.21
CA ASN A 312 -15.88 4.30 -6.31
C ASN A 312 -16.71 3.07 -6.66
N LEU A 313 -16.64 2.69 -7.93
CA LEU A 313 -17.27 1.48 -8.46
C LEU A 313 -16.73 0.22 -7.78
N VAL A 314 -17.63 -0.73 -7.53
CA VAL A 314 -17.31 -2.03 -6.94
C VAL A 314 -17.70 -3.13 -7.91
N ALA A 315 -16.81 -4.10 -8.15
CA ALA A 315 -17.10 -5.21 -9.06
C ALA A 315 -18.08 -6.22 -8.47
N ILE A 316 -18.81 -6.92 -9.33
CA ILE A 316 -19.64 -8.07 -8.93
C ILE A 316 -18.75 -9.16 -8.31
N ASN A 317 -19.28 -9.93 -7.36
CA ASN A 317 -18.59 -10.95 -6.56
C ASN A 317 -17.51 -10.42 -5.61
N THR A 318 -17.39 -9.11 -5.43
CA THR A 318 -16.53 -8.52 -4.41
C THR A 318 -17.07 -8.86 -3.02
N LYS A 319 -16.22 -9.40 -2.15
CA LYS A 319 -16.57 -9.68 -0.75
C LYS A 319 -16.56 -8.40 0.06
N LEU A 320 -17.49 -8.31 1.01
CA LEU A 320 -17.65 -7.16 1.88
C LEU A 320 -17.28 -7.54 3.32
N TYR A 321 -16.49 -6.70 3.97
CA TYR A 321 -16.11 -6.89 5.37
C TYR A 321 -16.32 -5.62 6.18
N VAL A 322 -16.65 -5.81 7.46
CA VAL A 322 -16.75 -4.74 8.46
C VAL A 322 -15.89 -5.06 9.66
N LYS A 323 -15.41 -4.02 10.36
CA LYS A 323 -14.84 -4.17 11.70
C LYS A 323 -15.95 -4.65 12.64
N GLN A 324 -15.65 -5.68 13.43
CA GLN A 324 -16.53 -6.13 14.50
C GLN A 324 -16.25 -5.25 15.72
N LEU A 325 -17.28 -4.59 16.22
CA LEU A 325 -17.21 -3.95 17.53
C LEU A 325 -17.27 -5.08 18.57
N LYS A 326 -16.19 -5.23 19.35
CA LYS A 326 -16.18 -6.12 20.52
C LYS A 326 -16.94 -5.49 21.67
#